data_AF-A0A2D4GMM7-F1
#
_entry.id   AF-A0A2D4GMM7-F1
#
_cell.length_a   1.000
_cell.length_b   1.000
_cell.length_c   1.000
_cell.angle_alpha   90.00
_cell.angle_beta   90.00
_cell.angle_gamma   90.00
#
_symmetry.space_group_name_H-M   'P 1'
#
loop_
_entity.id
_entity.type
_entity.pdbx_description
1 polymer ?
#
loop_
_entity_poly.entity_id
_entity_poly.type
_entity_poly.pdbx_seq_one_letter_code
_entity_poly.pdbx_strand_id
1 'polypeptide(L)'
;MDLSGLPETAVDSEDDDDEEDIERASDPLMSRDIVRDCLEKDPIDRTDDDIEQLLEFMHQLPAFANMTMSVRRELCAVMVFAVVERAGTIVLNDGEELDSWSVILNGSVEVTYPDGRTEILCMGNSFGVSPTMDKEYMKG
;
A
#
# COMPACT_ATOMS: atom_id res chain seq x y z
N MET A 1 13.45 70.10 23.27
CA MET A 1 12.05 70.32 23.65
C MET A 1 11.24 69.34 22.86
N ASP A 2 10.86 68.27 23.57
CA ASP A 2 10.04 67.15 23.14
C ASP A 2 8.69 67.57 22.57
N LEU A 3 8.23 66.82 21.56
CA LEU A 3 6.81 66.70 21.24
C LEU A 3 6.41 65.27 21.60
N SER A 4 5.92 65.12 22.83
CA SER A 4 5.29 63.91 23.32
C SER A 4 3.92 63.70 22.66
N GLY A 5 3.64 62.45 22.33
CA GLY A 5 2.34 61.83 22.58
C GLY A 5 1.63 61.30 21.34
N LEU A 6 1.45 59.98 21.29
CA LEU A 6 0.11 59.36 21.28
C LEU A 6 0.22 57.94 21.89
N PRO A 7 -0.86 57.45 22.52
CA PRO A 7 -0.85 56.37 23.51
C PRO A 7 -0.92 54.97 22.88
N GLU A 8 -0.35 54.01 23.62
CA GLU A 8 -0.49 52.58 23.38
C GLU A 8 -1.94 52.13 23.61
N THR A 9 -2.48 51.40 22.64
CA THR A 9 -3.57 50.45 22.86
C THR A 9 -3.08 49.08 22.40
N ALA A 10 -2.81 48.22 23.38
CA ALA A 10 -2.58 46.80 23.16
C ALA A 10 -3.86 46.16 22.60
N VAL A 11 -3.74 45.34 21.56
CA VAL A 11 -4.65 44.22 21.29
C VAL A 11 -3.90 43.12 20.54
N ASP A 12 -4.18 41.90 20.97
CA ASP A 12 -3.44 40.64 20.85
C ASP A 12 -2.98 40.20 19.46
N SER A 13 -1.89 39.43 19.51
CA SER A 13 -1.34 38.62 18.43
C SER A 13 -1.85 37.19 18.59
N GLU A 14 -2.99 36.84 18.02
CA GLU A 14 -3.40 35.43 17.83
C GLU A 14 -4.72 35.41 17.04
N ASP A 15 -4.67 34.97 15.78
CA ASP A 15 -5.79 34.31 15.10
C ASP A 15 -5.25 33.57 13.85
N ASP A 16 -5.09 32.27 14.05
CA ASP A 16 -5.18 31.14 13.12
C ASP A 16 -4.25 31.07 11.89
N ASP A 17 -3.03 30.60 12.15
CA ASP A 17 -2.33 29.65 11.29
C ASP A 17 -3.13 28.32 11.25
N ASP A 18 -4.18 28.21 10.44
CA ASP A 18 -4.91 26.95 10.19
C ASP A 18 -5.22 26.76 8.69
N GLU A 19 -4.24 27.00 7.82
CA GLU A 19 -4.32 26.60 6.39
C GLU A 19 -3.27 25.55 5.98
N GLU A 20 -2.59 24.89 6.93
CA GLU A 20 -1.56 23.87 6.63
C GLU A 20 -2.03 22.39 6.68
N ASP A 21 -3.34 22.10 6.81
CA ASP A 21 -3.79 20.72 7.00
C ASP A 21 -4.18 19.96 5.70
N ILE A 22 -4.11 20.60 4.53
CA ILE A 22 -4.47 19.95 3.25
C ILE A 22 -3.26 19.33 2.54
N GLU A 23 -2.02 19.76 2.83
CA GLU A 23 -0.83 19.20 2.18
C GLU A 23 -0.32 17.90 2.84
N ARG A 24 -0.61 17.67 4.13
CA ARG A 24 -0.13 16.48 4.87
C ARG A 24 -0.71 15.15 4.39
N ALA A 25 -1.88 15.15 3.73
CA ALA A 25 -2.50 13.94 3.19
C ALA A 25 -1.79 13.42 1.92
N SER A 26 -0.93 14.24 1.30
CA SER A 26 -0.29 13.95 0.01
C SER A 26 1.15 13.46 0.11
N ASP A 27 1.71 13.33 1.32
CA ASP A 27 3.06 12.79 1.49
C ASP A 27 3.04 11.27 1.21
N PRO A 28 3.72 10.78 0.16
CA PRO A 28 3.74 9.36 -0.18
C PRO A 28 4.29 8.48 0.95
N LEU A 29 5.08 9.05 1.87
CA LEU A 29 5.56 8.36 3.06
C LEU A 29 4.43 8.12 4.07
N MET A 30 3.55 9.11 4.27
CA MET A 30 2.39 9.00 5.17
C MET A 30 1.33 8.06 4.59
N SER A 31 1.09 8.12 3.28
CA SER A 31 0.17 7.18 2.61
C SER A 31 0.63 5.73 2.76
N ARG A 32 1.93 5.47 2.81
CA ARG A 32 2.48 4.11 2.97
C ARG A 32 2.27 3.54 4.38
N ASP A 33 2.36 4.39 5.41
CA ASP A 33 2.10 3.98 6.79
C ASP A 33 0.61 3.70 7.00
N ILE A 34 -0.28 4.54 6.46
CA ILE A 34 -1.74 4.33 6.51
C ILE A 34 -2.13 3.02 5.83
N VAL A 35 -1.60 2.74 4.62
CA VAL A 35 -1.89 1.50 3.90
C VAL A 35 -1.46 0.27 4.70
N ARG A 36 -0.29 0.33 5.35
CA ARG A 36 0.16 -0.76 6.22
C ARG A 36 -0.81 -0.97 7.38
N ASP A 37 -1.21 0.11 8.06
CA ASP A 37 -2.11 0.04 9.21
C ASP A 37 -3.48 -0.55 8.82
N CYS A 38 -4.00 -0.21 7.64
CA CYS A 38 -5.23 -0.82 7.10
C CYS A 38 -5.06 -2.32 6.76
N LEU A 39 -3.89 -2.72 6.26
CA LEU A 39 -3.58 -4.11 5.91
C LEU A 39 -3.30 -4.99 7.15
N GLU A 40 -2.79 -4.41 8.24
CA GLU A 40 -2.59 -5.11 9.52
C GLU A 40 -3.90 -5.47 10.22
N LYS A 41 -5.01 -4.81 9.87
CA LYS A 41 -6.36 -5.18 10.33
C LYS A 41 -6.83 -6.48 9.66
N ASP A 42 -7.56 -7.30 10.42
CA ASP A 42 -8.28 -8.44 9.89
C ASP A 42 -9.31 -7.99 8.84
N PRO A 43 -9.53 -8.76 7.74
CA PRO A 43 -10.49 -8.42 6.70
C PRO A 43 -11.88 -8.04 7.21
N ILE A 44 -12.34 -8.69 8.28
CA ILE A 44 -13.67 -8.46 8.89
C ILE A 44 -13.76 -7.14 9.67
N ASP A 45 -12.62 -6.61 10.11
CA ASP A 45 -12.54 -5.40 10.93
C ASP A 45 -12.20 -4.14 10.12
N ARG A 46 -12.00 -4.27 8.79
CA ARG A 46 -11.78 -3.13 7.90
C ARG A 46 -13.06 -2.34 7.68
N THR A 47 -12.96 -1.02 7.82
CA THR A 47 -14.06 -0.10 7.51
C THR A 47 -14.10 0.25 6.01
N ASP A 48 -15.19 0.88 5.56
CA ASP A 48 -15.23 1.43 4.20
C ASP A 48 -14.12 2.45 3.95
N ASP A 49 -13.79 3.29 4.95
CA ASP A 49 -12.68 4.25 4.86
C ASP A 49 -11.33 3.51 4.68
N ASP A 50 -11.09 2.42 5.41
CA ASP A 50 -9.89 1.59 5.23
C ASP A 50 -9.82 1.04 3.80
N ILE A 51 -10.95 0.56 3.27
CA ILE A 51 -11.04 0.02 1.91
C ILE A 51 -10.74 1.11 0.87
N GLU A 52 -11.22 2.34 1.06
CA GLU A 52 -10.95 3.46 0.16
C GLU A 52 -9.46 3.83 0.15
N GLN A 53 -8.82 3.89 1.32
CA GLN A 53 -7.38 4.15 1.42
C GLN A 53 -6.53 3.07 0.75
N LEU A 54 -6.89 1.79 0.95
CA LEU A 54 -6.25 0.68 0.26
C LEU A 54 -6.46 0.78 -1.26
N LEU A 55 -7.66 1.11 -1.70
CA LEU A 55 -8.01 1.19 -3.11
C LEU A 55 -7.23 2.28 -3.84
N GLU A 56 -7.04 3.44 -3.20
CA GLU A 56 -6.25 4.55 -3.76
C GLU A 56 -4.80 4.13 -4.04
N PHE A 57 -4.18 3.45 -3.08
CA PHE A 57 -2.81 2.94 -3.24
C PHE A 57 -2.74 1.80 -4.26
N MET A 58 -3.59 0.78 -4.12
CA MET A 58 -3.57 -0.42 -4.96
C MET A 58 -3.88 -0.10 -6.43
N HIS A 59 -4.64 0.97 -6.70
CA HIS A 59 -4.94 1.37 -8.06
C HIS A 59 -3.68 1.74 -8.87
N GLN A 60 -2.64 2.22 -8.19
CA GLN A 60 -1.38 2.62 -8.79
C GLN A 60 -0.50 1.41 -9.17
N LEU A 61 -0.78 0.22 -8.62
CA LEU A 61 0.05 -0.95 -8.83
C LEU A 61 -0.30 -1.67 -10.14
N PRO A 62 0.69 -2.05 -10.97
CA PRO A 62 0.47 -2.76 -12.23
C PRO A 62 -0.36 -4.04 -12.09
N ALA A 63 -0.22 -4.77 -10.98
CA ALA A 63 -0.97 -5.98 -10.68
C ALA A 63 -2.50 -5.83 -10.79
N PHE A 64 -3.03 -4.63 -10.50
CA PHE A 64 -4.47 -4.37 -10.53
C PHE A 64 -4.94 -3.72 -11.83
N ALA A 65 -4.04 -3.31 -12.73
CA ALA A 65 -4.34 -2.47 -13.90
C ALA A 65 -5.46 -3.03 -14.79
N ASN A 66 -5.56 -4.35 -14.92
CA ASN A 66 -6.55 -5.03 -15.76
C ASN A 66 -7.85 -5.44 -15.03
N MET A 67 -8.08 -4.94 -13.82
CA MET A 67 -9.27 -5.23 -13.02
C MET A 67 -10.21 -4.02 -12.94
N THR A 68 -11.52 -4.28 -12.94
CA THR A 68 -12.55 -3.25 -12.74
C THR A 68 -12.49 -2.72 -11.31
N MET A 69 -12.97 -1.49 -11.10
CA MET A 69 -12.95 -0.88 -9.77
C MET A 69 -13.71 -1.71 -8.73
N SER A 70 -14.84 -2.32 -9.12
CA SER A 70 -15.60 -3.20 -8.24
C SER A 70 -14.78 -4.40 -7.77
N VAL A 71 -14.02 -5.05 -8.66
CA VAL A 71 -13.17 -6.19 -8.30
C VAL A 71 -12.05 -5.75 -7.38
N ARG A 72 -11.43 -4.58 -7.64
CA ARG A 72 -10.37 -4.05 -6.76
C ARG A 72 -10.88 -3.76 -5.35
N ARG A 73 -12.09 -3.20 -5.23
CA ARG A 73 -12.73 -2.94 -3.92
C ARG A 73 -12.95 -4.25 -3.15
N GLU A 74 -13.49 -5.27 -3.81
CA GLU A 74 -13.68 -6.60 -3.21
C GLU A 74 -12.35 -7.23 -2.77
N LEU A 75 -11.28 -7.09 -3.58
CA LEU A 75 -9.95 -7.57 -3.20
C LEU A 75 -9.40 -6.84 -1.97
N CYS A 76 -9.57 -5.51 -1.87
CA CYS A 76 -9.14 -4.74 -0.70
C CYS A 76 -9.88 -5.16 0.58
N ALA A 77 -11.13 -5.61 0.45
CA ALA A 77 -11.91 -6.11 1.58
C ALA A 77 -11.42 -7.47 2.10
N VAL A 78 -10.77 -8.31 1.26
CA VAL A 78 -10.42 -9.70 1.63
C VAL A 78 -8.92 -10.00 1.69
N MET A 79 -8.06 -9.13 1.16
CA MET A 79 -6.60 -9.34 1.15
C MET A 79 -6.02 -9.43 2.58
N VAL A 80 -4.86 -10.06 2.73
CA VAL A 80 -4.16 -10.17 4.01
C VAL A 80 -2.73 -9.69 3.86
N PHE A 81 -2.18 -9.09 4.92
CA PHE A 81 -0.80 -8.62 4.92
C PHE A 81 0.17 -9.75 5.24
N ALA A 82 1.25 -9.85 4.48
CA ALA A 82 2.33 -10.79 4.73
C ALA A 82 3.69 -10.08 4.74
N VAL A 83 4.55 -10.47 5.69
CA VAL A 83 5.90 -9.92 5.84
C VAL A 83 6.91 -11.05 5.79
N VAL A 84 7.97 -10.86 5.00
CA VAL A 84 9.12 -11.77 4.92
C VAL A 84 10.32 -11.08 5.55
N GLU A 85 10.73 -11.53 6.74
CA GLU A 85 11.74 -10.84 7.55
C GLU A 85 13.18 -10.98 7.00
N ARG A 86 13.44 -12.03 6.21
CA ARG A 86 14.81 -12.37 5.77
C ARG A 86 14.90 -12.51 4.26
N ALA A 87 15.87 -11.83 3.66
CA ALA A 87 16.23 -12.01 2.25
C ALA A 87 16.63 -13.46 1.96
N GLY A 88 16.24 -13.98 0.80
CA GLY A 88 16.47 -15.38 0.40
C GLY A 88 15.53 -16.39 1.06
N THR A 89 14.49 -15.94 1.77
CA THR A 89 13.42 -16.85 2.21
C THR A 89 12.65 -17.35 1.00
N ILE A 90 12.51 -18.66 0.89
CA ILE A 90 11.68 -19.30 -0.14
C ILE A 90 10.22 -19.14 0.28
N VAL A 91 9.44 -18.41 -0.52
CA VAL A 91 8.00 -18.19 -0.27
C VAL A 91 7.12 -19.20 -1.00
N LEU A 92 7.63 -19.81 -2.08
CA LEU A 92 6.99 -20.88 -2.86
C LEU A 92 8.08 -21.82 -3.38
N ASN A 93 7.82 -23.12 -3.37
CA ASN A 93 8.73 -24.12 -3.93
C ASN A 93 8.28 -24.54 -5.33
N ASP A 94 9.23 -24.93 -6.19
CA ASP A 94 8.90 -25.53 -7.49
C ASP A 94 7.98 -26.75 -7.32
N GLY A 95 6.88 -26.78 -8.06
CA GLY A 95 5.86 -27.83 -7.98
C GLY A 95 4.90 -27.71 -6.79
N GLU A 96 4.97 -26.66 -5.98
CA GLU A 96 3.98 -26.36 -4.94
C GLU A 96 2.64 -25.97 -5.55
N GLU A 97 1.52 -26.52 -5.05
CA GLU A 97 0.18 -26.15 -5.51
C GLU A 97 -0.12 -24.73 -5.06
N LEU A 98 -0.46 -23.86 -6.01
CA LEU A 98 -0.75 -22.47 -5.74
C LEU A 98 -2.17 -22.35 -5.18
N ASP A 99 -2.31 -21.71 -4.03
CA ASP A 99 -3.59 -21.48 -3.35
C ASP A 99 -3.96 -20.00 -3.21
N SER A 100 -3.00 -19.11 -3.51
CA SER A 100 -3.08 -17.68 -3.24
C SER A 100 -2.42 -16.86 -4.34
N TRP A 101 -2.90 -15.63 -4.48
CA TRP A 101 -2.35 -14.61 -5.36
C TRP A 101 -1.75 -13.51 -4.48
N SER A 102 -0.50 -13.16 -4.74
CA SER A 102 0.28 -12.23 -3.92
C SER A 102 0.73 -11.02 -4.75
N VAL A 103 0.72 -9.84 -4.13
CA VAL A 103 1.22 -8.59 -4.72
C VAL A 103 2.36 -8.04 -3.88
N ILE A 104 3.45 -7.66 -4.52
CA ILE A 104 4.65 -7.16 -3.82
C ILE A 104 4.44 -5.67 -3.50
N LEU A 105 4.22 -5.34 -2.23
CA LEU A 105 4.03 -3.94 -1.79
C LEU A 105 5.35 -3.22 -1.52
N ASN A 106 6.38 -3.96 -1.11
CA ASN A 106 7.71 -3.45 -0.86
C ASN A 106 8.74 -4.58 -1.02
N GLY A 107 9.90 -4.27 -1.60
CA GLY A 107 10.94 -5.25 -1.91
C GLY A 107 10.79 -5.90 -3.28
N SER A 108 11.35 -7.10 -3.43
CA SER A 108 11.34 -7.88 -4.67
C SER A 108 11.39 -9.38 -4.37
N VAL A 109 10.88 -10.18 -5.30
CA VAL A 109 10.95 -11.64 -5.29
C VAL A 109 11.77 -12.09 -6.51
N GLU A 110 12.64 -13.07 -6.32
CA GLU A 110 13.37 -13.72 -7.41
C GLU A 110 12.78 -15.11 -7.64
N VAL A 111 12.48 -15.43 -8.91
CA VAL A 111 12.02 -16.74 -9.36
C VAL A 111 13.19 -17.41 -10.09
N THR A 112 13.50 -18.66 -9.72
CA THR A 112 14.65 -19.39 -10.30
C THR A 112 14.17 -20.65 -11.00
N TYR A 113 14.10 -20.58 -12.32
CA TYR A 113 13.61 -21.68 -13.13
C TYR A 113 14.62 -22.84 -13.21
N PRO A 114 14.16 -24.08 -13.44
CA PRO A 114 15.03 -25.25 -13.57
C PRO A 114 16.07 -25.18 -14.70
N ASP A 115 15.85 -24.30 -15.69
CA ASP A 115 16.77 -24.04 -16.80
C ASP A 115 17.88 -23.04 -16.44
N GLY A 116 17.91 -22.56 -15.20
CA GLY A 116 18.88 -21.60 -14.68
C GLY A 116 18.54 -20.14 -15.01
N ARG A 117 17.40 -19.86 -15.66
CA ARG A 117 16.91 -18.49 -15.81
C ARG A 117 16.40 -17.97 -14.48
N THR A 118 16.66 -16.70 -14.21
CA THR A 118 16.15 -15.98 -13.06
C THR A 118 15.30 -14.80 -13.52
N GLU A 119 14.19 -14.58 -12.84
CA GLU A 119 13.30 -13.43 -13.06
C GLU A 119 13.11 -12.69 -11.75
N ILE A 120 13.16 -11.35 -11.78
CA ILE A 120 12.96 -10.51 -10.61
C ILE A 120 11.63 -9.78 -10.75
N LEU A 121 10.74 -10.04 -9.79
CA LEU A 121 9.48 -9.34 -9.61
C LEU A 121 9.68 -8.23 -8.59
N CYS A 122 9.40 -6.99 -8.98
CA CYS A 122 9.57 -5.81 -8.15
C CYS A 122 8.25 -5.39 -7.50
N MET A 123 8.31 -4.36 -6.68
CA MET A 123 7.14 -3.67 -6.15
C MET A 123 6.08 -3.41 -7.23
N GLY A 124 4.84 -3.75 -6.93
CA GLY A 124 3.68 -3.63 -7.80
C GLY A 124 3.46 -4.80 -8.76
N ASN A 125 4.42 -5.72 -8.89
CA ASN A 125 4.20 -7.00 -9.57
C ASN A 125 3.45 -7.99 -8.66
N SER A 126 2.89 -9.02 -9.28
CA SER A 126 2.16 -10.09 -8.60
C SER A 126 2.63 -11.46 -9.04
N PHE A 127 2.46 -12.47 -8.17
CA PHE A 127 2.74 -13.88 -8.44
C PHE A 127 1.71 -14.77 -7.74
N GLY A 128 1.74 -16.08 -8.01
CA GLY A 128 0.77 -17.04 -7.48
C GLY A 128 -0.31 -17.38 -8.50
N VAL A 129 -1.52 -17.69 -8.03
CA VAL A 129 -2.61 -18.16 -8.90
C VAL A 129 -3.08 -17.09 -9.90
N SER A 130 -3.51 -17.56 -11.05
CA SER A 130 -4.30 -16.81 -12.03
C SER A 130 -5.79 -16.97 -11.73
N PRO A 131 -6.67 -16.11 -12.28
CA PRO A 131 -8.13 -16.24 -12.12
C PRO A 131 -8.67 -17.44 -12.92
N THR A 132 -8.38 -18.65 -12.45
CA THR A 132 -8.81 -19.93 -13.02
C THR A 132 -9.41 -20.84 -11.95
N MET A 133 -10.20 -21.83 -12.37
CA MET A 133 -10.69 -22.90 -11.48
C MET A 133 -9.77 -24.13 -11.51
N ASP A 134 -8.80 -24.16 -12.42
CA ASP A 134 -7.86 -25.26 -12.55
C ASP A 134 -6.77 -25.17 -11.47
N LYS A 135 -6.25 -26.33 -11.06
CA LYS A 135 -5.10 -26.39 -10.17
C LYS A 135 -3.85 -25.89 -10.90
N GLU A 136 -3.18 -24.91 -10.30
CA GLU A 136 -1.92 -24.39 -10.77
C GLU A 136 -0.80 -24.76 -9.80
N TYR A 137 0.42 -24.87 -10.34
CA TYR A 137 1.61 -25.22 -9.56
C TYR A 137 2.71 -24.22 -9.87
N MET A 138 3.48 -23.86 -8.86
CA MET A 138 4.65 -22.99 -9.00
C MET A 138 5.64 -23.60 -9.98
N LYS A 139 6.20 -22.75 -10.85
CA LYS A 139 7.25 -23.12 -11.81
C LYS A 139 8.46 -22.25 -11.55
N GLY A 140 9.56 -22.86 -11.10
CA GLY A 140 10.78 -22.17 -10.67
C GLY A 140 10.71 -21.62 -9.25
#